data_AF-A0AAJ0F881-F1
#
_entry.id   AF-A0AAJ0F881-F1
#
_cell.length_a   1.000
_cell.length_b   1.000
_cell.length_c   1.000
_cell.angle_alpha   90.00
_cell.angle_beta   90.00
_cell.angle_gamma   90.00
#
_symmetry.space_group_name_H-M   'P 1'
#
loop_
_entity.id
_entity.type
_entity.pdbx_description
1 polymer ?
#
loop_
_entity_poly.entity_id
_entity_poly.type
_entity_poly.pdbx_seq_one_letter_code
_entity_poly.pdbx_strand_id
1 'polypeptide(L)'
;MAPKDVKKGGASKAPKGAQAKKAAQAALKGVHSHKKTKVRTSTTFHRPKTLVLSRAPKYPRKSIPHEPRLDEHKVIVHPLNTEGALKKIEEQNTLVFVVDVKANKAQIKQALKKLYDIDTVKINTLIRPDGSKKAFARLTADVDALDIAATKLGLV
;
A
#
# COMPACT_ATOMS: atom_id res chain seq x y z
N MET A 1 -44.12 21.79 44.39
CA MET A 1 -43.55 22.72 45.39
C MET A 1 -43.09 23.97 44.66
N ALA A 2 -43.65 25.14 45.01
CA ALA A 2 -43.29 26.44 44.41
C ALA A 2 -41.87 26.89 44.84
N PRO A 3 -41.24 27.83 44.13
CA PRO A 3 -39.80 28.13 44.20
C PRO A 3 -39.45 29.06 45.37
N LYS A 4 -38.17 29.12 45.75
CA LYS A 4 -37.60 30.28 46.44
C LYS A 4 -36.31 30.74 45.78
N ASP A 5 -36.38 31.94 45.24
CA ASP A 5 -35.31 32.79 44.76
C ASP A 5 -34.14 32.94 45.74
N VAL A 6 -32.92 33.00 45.20
CA VAL A 6 -31.87 33.86 45.75
C VAL A 6 -31.40 34.80 44.64
N LYS A 7 -31.72 36.08 44.83
CA LYS A 7 -31.31 37.21 43.99
C LYS A 7 -29.89 37.68 44.37
N LYS A 8 -29.17 38.05 43.32
CA LYS A 8 -28.16 39.14 43.20
C LYS A 8 -26.74 38.92 43.76
N GLY A 9 -25.80 38.82 42.83
CA GLY A 9 -24.52 39.55 42.84
C GLY A 9 -24.28 40.12 41.45
N GLY A 10 -24.37 41.44 41.30
CA GLY A 10 -24.42 42.11 39.99
C GLY A 10 -23.07 42.20 39.29
N ALA A 11 -22.98 41.67 38.08
CA ALA A 11 -21.95 42.06 37.12
C ALA A 11 -22.29 43.48 36.61
N SER A 12 -21.38 44.43 36.82
CA SER A 12 -21.44 45.75 36.21
C SER A 12 -21.54 45.57 34.70
N LYS A 13 -22.73 45.88 34.16
CA LYS A 13 -22.98 45.82 32.72
C LYS A 13 -21.93 46.71 32.04
N ALA A 14 -21.09 46.12 31.20
CA ALA A 14 -20.23 46.86 30.28
C ALA A 14 -21.05 48.02 29.68
N PRO A 15 -20.51 49.24 29.59
CA PRO A 15 -21.29 50.41 29.25
C PRO A 15 -22.10 50.12 27.99
N LYS A 16 -23.42 50.30 28.07
CA LYS A 16 -24.35 50.00 26.97
C LYS A 16 -23.81 50.72 25.73
N GLY A 17 -23.44 49.92 24.72
CA GLY A 17 -22.83 50.42 23.50
C GLY A 17 -21.30 50.28 23.40
N ALA A 18 -20.59 49.64 24.34
CA ALA A 18 -19.16 49.33 24.15
C ALA A 18 -18.92 48.42 22.93
N GLN A 19 -19.78 47.41 22.74
CA GLN A 19 -19.81 46.59 21.53
C GLN A 19 -20.21 47.41 20.30
N ALA A 20 -21.18 48.33 20.43
CA ALA A 20 -21.61 49.20 19.34
C ALA A 20 -20.51 50.20 18.91
N LYS A 21 -19.76 50.76 19.86
CA LYS A 21 -18.63 51.66 19.61
C LYS A 21 -17.45 50.91 18.97
N LYS A 22 -17.14 49.68 19.43
CA LYS A 22 -16.14 48.81 18.79
C LYS A 22 -16.57 48.41 17.38
N ALA A 23 -17.84 48.08 17.17
CA ALA A 23 -18.40 47.77 15.86
C ALA A 23 -18.38 48.99 14.91
N ALA A 24 -18.73 50.18 15.40
CA ALA A 24 -18.66 51.42 14.63
C ALA A 24 -17.22 51.79 14.25
N GLN A 25 -16.26 51.65 15.16
CA GLN A 25 -14.83 51.87 14.88
C GLN A 25 -14.25 50.82 13.91
N ALA A 26 -14.69 49.57 14.00
CA ALA A 26 -14.30 48.52 13.06
C ALA A 26 -14.92 48.73 11.66
N ALA A 27 -16.17 49.21 11.59
CA ALA A 27 -16.84 49.58 10.35
C ALA A 27 -16.16 50.78 9.66
N LEU A 28 -15.75 51.80 10.44
CA LEU A 28 -15.00 52.96 9.95
C LEU A 28 -13.60 52.61 9.44
N LYS A 29 -12.92 51.65 10.08
CA LYS A 29 -11.61 51.17 9.58
C LYS A 29 -11.74 50.42 8.25
N GLY A 30 -12.93 49.94 7.90
CA GLY A 30 -13.18 49.25 6.64
C GLY A 30 -12.41 47.92 6.54
N VAL A 31 -12.89 47.01 5.70
CA VAL A 31 -12.32 45.66 5.52
C VAL A 31 -10.88 45.72 4.94
N HIS A 32 -10.49 46.85 4.36
CA HIS A 32 -9.20 47.08 3.70
C HIS A 32 -8.16 47.87 4.52
N SER A 33 -8.40 48.18 5.81
CA SER A 33 -7.46 48.97 6.62
C SER A 33 -6.12 48.28 6.89
N HIS A 34 -6.06 46.95 6.88
CA HIS A 34 -4.82 46.22 7.09
C HIS A 34 -4.10 45.98 5.76
N LYS A 35 -3.35 46.96 5.26
CA LYS A 35 -2.35 46.74 4.21
C LYS A 35 -1.18 45.94 4.79
N LYS A 36 -1.30 44.62 4.81
CA LYS A 36 -0.21 43.71 5.19
C LYS A 36 0.74 43.57 3.99
N THR A 37 1.84 44.32 3.99
CA THR A 37 2.88 44.18 2.97
C THR A 37 3.57 42.82 3.13
N LYS A 38 3.77 42.10 2.02
CA LYS A 38 4.54 40.84 2.04
C LYS A 38 6.03 41.19 2.05
N VAL A 39 6.62 41.18 3.24
CA VAL A 39 8.08 41.35 3.41
C VAL A 39 8.79 40.14 2.83
N ARG A 40 9.77 40.37 1.95
CA ARG A 40 10.64 39.31 1.40
C ARG A 40 12.02 39.47 2.03
N THR A 41 12.49 38.41 2.68
CA THR A 41 13.77 38.40 3.41
C THR A 41 14.91 37.78 2.61
N SER A 42 14.62 37.04 1.52
CA SER A 42 15.65 36.51 0.61
C SER A 42 16.03 37.52 -0.47
N THR A 43 17.31 37.54 -0.84
CA THR A 43 17.83 38.30 -1.99
C THR A 43 17.50 37.62 -3.33
N THR A 44 17.17 36.32 -3.30
CA THR A 44 16.79 35.51 -4.46
C THR A 44 15.28 35.41 -4.63
N PHE A 45 14.80 35.56 -5.87
CA PHE A 45 13.40 35.34 -6.23
C PHE A 45 13.15 33.87 -6.56
N HIS A 46 12.29 33.20 -5.80
CA HIS A 46 11.85 31.84 -6.09
C HIS A 46 10.48 31.85 -6.78
N ARG A 47 10.31 31.00 -7.80
CA ARG A 47 9.00 30.78 -8.43
C ARG A 47 8.01 30.32 -7.35
N PRO A 48 6.86 31.00 -7.19
CA PRO A 48 5.87 30.59 -6.21
C PRO A 48 5.31 29.21 -6.59
N LYS A 49 5.03 28.38 -5.59
CA LYS A 49 4.33 27.12 -5.81
C LYS A 49 2.91 27.44 -6.29
N THR A 50 2.61 27.03 -7.51
CA THR A 50 1.28 27.15 -8.11
C THR A 50 0.52 25.83 -7.97
N LEU A 51 -0.80 25.88 -8.07
CA LEU A 51 -1.60 24.67 -8.16
C LEU A 51 -1.17 23.88 -9.41
N VAL A 52 -0.95 22.58 -9.26
CA VAL A 52 -0.70 21.65 -10.37
C VAL A 52 -1.86 20.65 -10.40
N LEU A 53 -2.69 20.72 -11.44
CA LEU A 53 -3.81 19.79 -11.63
C LEU A 53 -3.30 18.45 -12.16
N SER A 54 -3.94 17.35 -11.74
CA SER A 54 -3.74 16.03 -12.34
C SER A 54 -4.27 16.01 -13.78
N ARG A 55 -3.70 15.15 -14.63
CA ARG A 55 -4.17 14.97 -16.01
C ARG A 55 -5.58 14.36 -16.02
N ALA A 56 -6.51 15.01 -16.72
CA ALA A 56 -7.87 14.50 -17.00
C ALA A 56 -8.06 14.36 -18.52
N PRO A 57 -7.65 13.22 -19.13
CA PRO A 57 -7.77 13.03 -20.57
C PRO A 57 -9.24 12.86 -20.97
N LYS A 58 -9.62 13.39 -22.14
CA LYS A 58 -11.00 13.29 -22.67
C LYS A 58 -11.36 11.90 -23.19
N TYR A 59 -10.36 11.11 -23.57
CA TYR A 59 -10.52 9.77 -24.11
C TYR A 59 -9.39 8.86 -23.60
N PRO A 60 -9.64 7.55 -23.42
CA PRO A 60 -8.60 6.61 -23.05
C PRO A 60 -7.60 6.42 -24.19
N ARG A 61 -6.31 6.31 -23.87
CA ARG A 61 -5.25 6.10 -24.87
C ARG A 61 -5.27 4.70 -25.51
N LYS A 62 -5.87 3.73 -24.84
CA LYS A 62 -6.06 2.36 -25.32
C LYS A 62 -7.52 2.00 -25.10
N SER A 63 -8.14 1.40 -26.10
CA SER A 63 -9.53 0.96 -26.03
C SER A 63 -9.72 -0.20 -25.06
N ILE A 64 -8.77 -1.13 -25.02
CA ILE A 64 -8.86 -2.38 -24.24
C ILE A 64 -7.68 -2.45 -23.25
N PRO A 65 -7.91 -2.83 -21.98
CA PRO A 65 -6.85 -3.11 -21.02
C PRO A 65 -6.06 -4.37 -21.40
N HIS A 66 -4.79 -4.44 -21.00
CA HIS A 66 -3.95 -5.61 -21.26
C HIS A 66 -4.12 -6.66 -20.15
N GLU A 67 -4.21 -7.94 -20.52
CA GLU A 67 -4.30 -9.06 -19.58
C GLU A 67 -3.00 -9.31 -18.80
N PRO A 68 -3.03 -9.95 -17.62
CA PRO A 68 -1.79 -10.28 -16.91
C PRO A 68 -0.89 -11.20 -17.76
N ARG A 69 0.32 -10.73 -18.08
CA ARG A 69 1.29 -11.51 -18.90
C ARG A 69 2.04 -12.60 -18.15
N LEU A 70 1.92 -12.59 -16.82
CA LEU A 70 2.66 -13.42 -15.88
C LEU A 70 1.68 -13.95 -14.85
N ASP A 71 0.84 -14.86 -15.32
CA ASP A 71 -0.13 -15.64 -14.57
C ASP A 71 0.56 -16.80 -13.83
N GLU A 72 -0.21 -17.48 -12.99
CA GLU A 72 0.30 -18.52 -12.09
C GLU A 72 0.96 -19.68 -12.84
N HIS A 73 0.37 -20.10 -13.96
CA HIS A 73 0.89 -21.18 -14.81
C HIS A 73 2.19 -20.80 -15.53
N LYS A 74 2.42 -19.51 -15.75
CA LYS A 74 3.69 -19.05 -16.32
C LYS A 74 4.75 -18.82 -15.25
N VAL A 75 4.34 -18.43 -14.04
CA VAL A 75 5.25 -18.30 -12.89
C VAL A 75 5.88 -19.65 -12.55
N ILE A 76 5.08 -20.71 -12.45
CA ILE A 76 5.55 -22.07 -12.14
C ILE A 76 5.57 -22.88 -13.43
N VAL A 77 6.77 -23.18 -13.94
CA VAL A 77 6.91 -23.89 -15.21
C VAL A 77 6.73 -25.40 -14.99
N HIS A 78 7.52 -25.98 -14.09
CA HIS A 78 7.42 -27.40 -13.72
C HIS A 78 8.13 -27.68 -12.39
N PRO A 79 7.72 -28.70 -11.64
CA PRO A 79 8.50 -29.23 -10.53
C PRO A 79 9.78 -29.91 -11.02
N LEU A 80 10.79 -29.96 -10.14
CA LEU A 80 12.11 -30.53 -10.45
C LEU A 80 12.25 -31.90 -9.77
N ASN A 81 12.47 -32.95 -10.56
CA ASN A 81 12.46 -34.36 -10.12
C ASN A 81 13.87 -35.00 -10.05
N THR A 82 14.92 -34.23 -9.73
CA THR A 82 16.28 -34.79 -9.58
C THR A 82 16.47 -35.40 -8.20
N GLU A 83 17.45 -36.30 -8.03
CA GLU A 83 17.81 -36.92 -6.75
C GLU A 83 18.00 -35.88 -5.63
N GLY A 84 18.73 -34.80 -5.92
CA GLY A 84 18.94 -33.72 -4.96
C GLY A 84 17.67 -32.94 -4.61
N ALA A 85 16.67 -32.93 -5.49
CA ALA A 85 15.36 -32.35 -5.20
C ALA A 85 14.49 -33.34 -4.39
N LEU A 86 14.47 -34.63 -4.75
CA LEU A 86 13.77 -35.67 -3.99
C LEU A 86 14.26 -35.73 -2.53
N LYS A 87 15.58 -35.67 -2.31
CA LYS A 87 16.18 -35.57 -0.97
C LYS A 87 15.68 -34.35 -0.18
N LYS A 88 15.41 -33.23 -0.86
CA LYS A 88 14.89 -32.00 -0.23
C LYS A 88 13.40 -32.12 0.16
N ILE A 89 12.64 -32.93 -0.57
CA ILE A 89 11.25 -33.24 -0.27
C ILE A 89 11.21 -34.07 1.01
N GLU A 90 12.01 -35.14 1.08
CA GLU A 90 12.07 -36.07 2.21
C GLU A 90 12.62 -35.43 3.50
N GLU A 91 13.80 -34.78 3.45
CA GLU A 91 14.51 -34.38 4.67
C GLU A 91 14.06 -33.02 5.23
N GLN A 92 13.62 -32.10 4.37
CA GLN A 92 13.48 -30.67 4.73
C GLN A 92 12.08 -30.11 4.51
N ASN A 93 11.12 -30.95 4.12
CA ASN A 93 9.76 -30.56 3.73
C ASN A 93 9.79 -29.39 2.72
N THR A 94 10.59 -29.56 1.66
CA THR A 94 10.82 -28.52 0.64
C THR A 94 10.59 -29.05 -0.76
N LEU A 95 9.68 -28.42 -1.49
CA LEU A 95 9.44 -28.68 -2.91
C LEU A 95 10.36 -27.80 -3.77
N VAL A 96 10.83 -28.35 -4.89
CA VAL A 96 11.73 -27.66 -5.81
C VAL A 96 11.04 -27.46 -7.14
N PHE A 97 11.00 -26.21 -7.61
CA PHE A 97 10.37 -25.84 -8.87
C PHE A 97 11.33 -25.11 -9.80
N VAL A 98 11.10 -25.26 -11.09
CA VAL A 98 11.60 -24.36 -12.12
C VAL A 98 10.53 -23.29 -12.35
N VAL A 99 10.95 -22.04 -12.26
CA VAL A 99 10.07 -20.87 -12.32
C VAL A 99 10.58 -19.85 -13.34
N ASP A 100 9.71 -18.93 -13.75
CA ASP A 100 10.09 -17.86 -14.67
C ASP A 100 11.15 -16.92 -14.06
N VAL A 101 12.08 -16.47 -14.89
CA VAL A 101 13.22 -15.63 -14.47
C VAL A 101 12.76 -14.27 -13.92
N LYS A 102 11.60 -13.77 -14.34
CA LYS A 102 11.03 -12.50 -13.88
C LYS A 102 10.19 -12.65 -12.62
N ALA A 103 9.81 -13.86 -12.24
CA ALA A 103 8.97 -14.10 -11.08
C ALA A 103 9.68 -13.75 -9.76
N ASN A 104 9.02 -12.98 -8.90
CA ASN A 104 9.53 -12.68 -7.55
C ASN A 104 9.05 -13.72 -6.53
N LYS A 105 9.63 -13.71 -5.31
CA LYS A 105 9.30 -14.69 -4.26
C LYS A 105 7.83 -14.62 -3.82
N ALA A 106 7.22 -13.44 -3.80
CA ALA A 106 5.83 -13.26 -3.42
C ALA A 106 4.86 -13.85 -4.47
N GLN A 107 5.16 -13.65 -5.75
CA GLN A 107 4.43 -14.21 -6.88
C GLN A 107 4.51 -15.73 -6.88
N ILE A 108 5.70 -16.30 -6.64
CA ILE A 108 5.86 -17.76 -6.55
C ILE A 108 5.04 -18.31 -5.38
N LYS A 109 5.05 -17.64 -4.22
CA LYS A 109 4.22 -18.03 -3.06
C LYS A 109 2.73 -18.02 -3.39
N GLN A 110 2.25 -16.97 -4.06
CA GLN A 110 0.85 -16.86 -4.47
C GLN A 110 0.48 -17.89 -5.53
N ALA A 111 1.35 -18.14 -6.50
CA ALA A 111 1.11 -19.13 -7.54
C ALA A 111 1.06 -20.56 -6.99
N LEU A 112 1.97 -20.92 -6.07
CA LEU A 112 1.94 -22.23 -5.41
C LEU A 112 0.68 -22.43 -4.59
N LYS A 113 0.23 -21.38 -3.89
CA LYS A 113 -1.03 -21.41 -3.14
C LYS A 113 -2.23 -21.57 -4.08
N LYS A 114 -2.27 -20.87 -5.21
CA LYS A 114 -3.41 -20.93 -6.13
C LYS A 114 -3.49 -22.23 -6.95
N LEU A 115 -2.36 -22.74 -7.42
CA LEU A 115 -2.34 -23.92 -8.29
C LEU A 115 -2.48 -25.23 -7.53
N TYR A 116 -1.87 -25.29 -6.34
CA TYR A 116 -1.71 -26.54 -5.61
C TYR A 116 -2.20 -26.45 -4.18
N ASP A 117 -2.79 -25.34 -3.73
CA ASP A 117 -3.21 -25.11 -2.34
C ASP A 117 -2.09 -25.38 -1.33
N ILE A 118 -0.87 -24.95 -1.67
CA ILE A 118 0.32 -25.15 -0.85
C ILE A 118 0.63 -23.87 -0.09
N ASP A 119 0.61 -23.94 1.24
CA ASP A 119 1.10 -22.88 2.09
C ASP A 119 2.61 -23.01 2.37
N THR A 120 3.34 -21.93 2.11
CA THR A 120 4.81 -21.90 2.19
C THR A 120 5.30 -20.98 3.30
N VAL A 121 6.26 -21.47 4.08
CA VAL A 121 6.92 -20.69 5.14
C VAL A 121 7.92 -19.72 4.51
N LYS A 122 8.82 -20.24 3.67
CA LYS A 122 9.83 -19.43 2.99
C LYS A 122 10.11 -19.96 1.59
N ILE A 123 10.51 -19.03 0.71
CA ILE A 123 10.94 -19.34 -0.65
C ILE A 123 12.36 -18.82 -0.87
N ASN A 124 13.25 -19.71 -1.27
CA ASN A 124 14.59 -19.38 -1.72
C ASN A 124 14.66 -19.55 -3.24
N THR A 125 15.35 -18.65 -3.94
CA THR A 125 15.45 -18.68 -5.40
C THR A 125 16.90 -18.49 -5.82
N LEU A 126 17.33 -19.19 -6.87
CA LEU A 126 18.59 -18.95 -7.57
C LEU A 126 18.37 -19.02 -9.08
N ILE A 127 19.23 -18.37 -9.84
CA ILE A 127 19.29 -18.54 -11.30
C ILE A 127 20.32 -19.62 -11.58
N ARG A 128 19.93 -20.65 -12.32
CA ARG A 128 20.80 -21.73 -12.76
C ARG A 128 21.67 -21.26 -13.94
N PRO A 129 22.82 -21.90 -14.21
CA PRO A 129 23.66 -21.56 -15.37
C PRO A 129 22.95 -21.79 -16.71
N ASP A 130 21.90 -22.62 -16.74
CA ASP A 130 21.02 -22.80 -17.90
C ASP A 130 20.09 -21.59 -18.20
N GLY A 131 20.13 -20.56 -17.35
CA GLY A 131 19.34 -19.34 -17.50
C GLY A 131 17.93 -19.41 -16.90
N SER A 132 17.51 -20.57 -16.38
CA SER A 132 16.21 -20.71 -15.71
C SER A 132 16.31 -20.42 -14.20
N LYS A 133 15.22 -19.99 -13.58
CA LYS A 133 15.20 -19.77 -12.13
C LYS A 133 14.72 -21.03 -11.41
N LYS A 134 15.46 -21.46 -10.39
CA LYS A 134 15.09 -22.55 -9.49
C LYS A 134 14.58 -21.97 -8.17
N ALA A 135 13.45 -22.46 -7.70
CA ALA A 135 12.84 -22.07 -6.44
C ALA A 135 12.76 -23.26 -5.48
N PHE A 136 13.22 -23.06 -4.25
CA PHE A 136 13.02 -23.97 -3.13
C PHE A 136 11.90 -23.41 -2.25
N ALA A 137 10.77 -24.12 -2.21
CA ALA A 137 9.59 -23.75 -1.44
C ALA A 137 9.51 -24.63 -0.19
N ARG A 138 9.79 -24.07 0.98
CA ARG A 138 9.59 -24.78 2.26
C ARG A 138 8.14 -24.68 2.67
N LEU A 139 7.51 -25.81 2.92
CA LEU A 139 6.10 -25.90 3.31
C LEU A 139 5.93 -25.59 4.80
N THR A 140 4.69 -25.39 5.22
CA THR A 140 4.33 -25.38 6.64
C THR A 140 4.45 -26.78 7.24
N ALA A 141 4.63 -26.87 8.55
CA ALA A 141 4.78 -28.17 9.22
C ALA A 141 3.49 -29.01 9.20
N ASP A 142 2.35 -28.37 8.92
CA ASP A 142 1.03 -29.01 8.91
C ASP A 142 0.81 -29.90 7.68
N VAL A 143 1.61 -29.70 6.62
CA VAL A 143 1.46 -30.42 5.35
C VAL A 143 2.79 -31.04 4.95
N ASP A 144 2.75 -32.32 4.59
CA ASP A 144 3.92 -33.05 4.12
C ASP A 144 4.15 -32.85 2.62
N ALA A 145 5.39 -32.53 2.25
CA ALA A 145 5.78 -32.34 0.86
C ALA A 145 5.75 -33.64 0.06
N LEU A 146 5.99 -34.80 0.69
CA LEU A 146 5.91 -36.10 0.01
C LEU A 146 4.50 -36.38 -0.51
N ASP A 147 3.51 -36.11 0.32
CA ASP A 147 2.10 -36.37 0.01
C ASP A 147 1.61 -35.47 -1.14
N ILE A 148 2.01 -34.18 -1.12
CA ILE A 148 1.76 -33.25 -2.23
C ILE A 148 2.48 -33.68 -3.52
N ALA A 149 3.72 -34.16 -3.40
CA ALA A 149 4.52 -34.58 -4.54
C ALA A 149 3.90 -35.77 -5.28
N ALA A 150 3.37 -36.75 -4.54
CA ALA A 150 2.67 -37.90 -5.12
C ALA A 150 1.29 -37.52 -5.68
N THR A 151 0.46 -36.82 -4.89
CA THR A 151 -0.95 -36.59 -5.23
C THR A 151 -1.18 -35.48 -6.26
N LYS A 152 -0.52 -34.33 -6.09
CA LYS A 152 -0.78 -33.13 -6.91
C LYS A 152 0.21 -32.95 -8.05
N LEU A 153 1.45 -33.39 -7.86
CA LEU A 153 2.53 -33.13 -8.81
C LEU A 153 2.95 -34.37 -9.62
N GLY A 154 2.60 -35.59 -9.16
CA GLY A 154 2.95 -36.84 -9.84
C GLY A 154 4.46 -37.06 -9.98
N LEU A 155 5.24 -36.70 -8.95
CA LEU A 155 6.70 -36.73 -8.98
C LEU A 155 7.32 -38.00 -8.37
N VAL A 156 6.53 -38.73 -7.59
CA VAL A 156 6.89 -39.94 -6.84
C VAL A 156 5.78 -40.95 -7.03
#